data_AF-A0A958GYK3-F1
#
_entry.id   AF-A0A958GYK3-F1
#
_cell.length_a   1.000
_cell.length_b   1.000
_cell.length_c   1.000
_cell.angle_alpha   90.00
_cell.angle_beta   90.00
_cell.angle_gamma   90.00
#
_symmetry.space_group_name_H-M   'P 1'
#
loop_
_entity.id
_entity.type
_entity.pdbx_description
1 polymer ?
#
loop_
_entity_poly.entity_id
_entity_poly.type
_entity_poly.pdbx_seq_one_letter_code
_entity_poly.pdbx_strand_id
1 'polypeptide(L)'
;MSANSLRTVMISSGRAAGVLALLAVLVIGAACERAPERPGPGVYDKVALFEAMQSSRIEQTIKRLNEEHDLSVLIRAQTGGPLGEDSLLKGLGEEALVLDFYPQAKTFEMHIATNGGSASAIDRTWEARLRTRTEPAWGTPGRVGDVLELWLRQLSETLGSRAVNQSLLPQEIPGTPDPAKELEDIDWSTHAAPPAWEVSKDPTLPQPSPNEAYAAFIEVARRQDTRGDLELYTPDSRDNFKKYPMSATQLARLYKKYAAAPYELAVLNDRAVAHFPTQPRTFIPYFFVRGIDGWQIDFYTSAKVITMEVGAEWRFEIQDHPYMFGFSKYLTDERGWVLYGENVR
;
A
#
# COMPACT_ATOMS: atom_id res chain seq x y z
N MET A 1 -20.46 -56.84 -1.00
CA MET A 1 -19.41 -56.40 -1.96
C MET A 1 -19.96 -55.22 -2.75
N SER A 2 -19.35 -54.04 -2.58
CA SER A 2 -19.19 -52.94 -3.57
C SER A 2 -20.44 -52.36 -4.27
N ALA A 3 -20.62 -51.07 -4.57
CA ALA A 3 -20.05 -49.76 -4.24
C ALA A 3 -20.66 -48.80 -5.28
N ASN A 4 -20.88 -47.52 -4.92
CA ASN A 4 -21.02 -46.34 -5.79
C ASN A 4 -22.30 -46.23 -6.68
N SER A 5 -22.90 -45.06 -6.94
CA SER A 5 -22.49 -43.67 -6.74
C SER A 5 -23.70 -42.74 -6.53
N LEU A 6 -23.54 -41.77 -5.63
CA LEU A 6 -24.33 -40.54 -5.50
C LEU A 6 -24.25 -39.69 -6.79
N ARG A 7 -25.38 -39.08 -7.19
CA ARG A 7 -25.40 -37.82 -7.95
C ARG A 7 -26.12 -36.78 -7.11
N THR A 8 -25.35 -35.81 -6.62
CA THR A 8 -25.84 -34.52 -6.14
C THR A 8 -25.15 -33.44 -6.95
N VAL A 9 -25.92 -32.60 -7.64
CA VAL A 9 -25.52 -31.22 -7.96
C VAL A 9 -26.78 -30.36 -7.84
N MET A 10 -26.96 -29.76 -6.67
CA MET A 10 -27.61 -28.46 -6.54
C MET A 10 -26.59 -27.58 -5.81
N ILE A 11 -26.04 -26.59 -6.51
CA ILE A 11 -25.21 -25.55 -5.90
C ILE A 11 -26.16 -24.36 -5.71
N SER A 12 -26.68 -24.21 -4.50
CA SER A 12 -27.29 -22.95 -4.06
C SER A 12 -26.19 -22.04 -3.49
N SER A 13 -26.33 -20.75 -3.79
CA SER A 13 -25.44 -19.64 -3.49
C SER A 13 -25.02 -19.51 -2.03
N GLY A 14 -23.72 -19.61 -1.76
CA GLY A 14 -23.05 -19.14 -0.55
C GLY A 14 -21.75 -18.43 -0.94
N ARG A 15 -21.83 -17.13 -1.26
CA ARG A 15 -20.70 -16.35 -1.82
C ARG A 15 -19.88 -15.61 -0.75
N ALA A 16 -20.45 -15.26 0.41
CA ALA A 16 -19.74 -14.49 1.43
C ALA A 16 -19.00 -15.34 2.49
N ALA A 17 -19.55 -16.50 2.87
CA ALA A 17 -19.00 -17.29 3.99
C ALA A 17 -17.56 -17.81 3.75
N GLY A 18 -17.21 -18.15 2.50
CA GLY A 18 -15.85 -18.58 2.14
C GLY A 18 -14.84 -17.43 2.07
N VAL A 19 -15.30 -16.19 1.88
CA VAL A 19 -14.46 -14.99 1.72
C VAL A 19 -13.94 -14.50 3.06
N LEU A 20 -14.72 -14.67 4.13
CA LEU A 20 -14.39 -14.13 5.44
C LEU A 20 -13.54 -15.08 6.30
N ALA A 21 -13.58 -16.39 6.04
CA ALA A 21 -12.71 -17.37 6.70
C ALA A 21 -11.22 -17.21 6.32
N LEU A 22 -10.92 -16.69 5.12
CA LEU A 22 -9.55 -16.45 4.66
C LEU A 22 -8.95 -15.14 5.25
N LEU A 23 -9.81 -14.17 5.56
CA LEU A 23 -9.45 -12.85 6.13
C LEU A 23 -8.92 -12.94 7.58
N ALA A 24 -9.36 -13.93 8.36
CA ALA A 24 -8.92 -14.12 9.75
C ALA A 24 -7.48 -14.68 9.88
N VAL A 25 -6.95 -15.34 8.84
CA VAL A 25 -5.66 -16.04 8.89
C VAL A 25 -4.48 -15.13 8.53
N LEU A 26 -4.70 -14.06 7.77
CA LEU A 26 -3.63 -13.20 7.23
C LEU A 26 -3.15 -12.07 8.17
N VAL A 27 -3.86 -11.81 9.27
CA VAL A 27 -3.59 -10.66 10.16
C VAL A 27 -2.59 -10.96 11.30
N ILE A 28 -2.06 -12.20 11.43
CA ILE A 28 -1.28 -12.64 12.60
C ILE A 28 0.25 -12.38 12.48
N GLY A 29 0.74 -11.73 11.42
CA GLY A 29 2.18 -11.70 11.11
C GLY A 29 3.08 -10.66 11.82
N ALA A 30 2.57 -9.61 12.46
CA ALA A 30 3.44 -8.49 12.85
C ALA A 30 3.05 -7.77 14.14
N ALA A 31 3.66 -8.15 15.26
CA ALA A 31 4.02 -7.21 16.36
C ALA A 31 4.79 -7.92 17.49
N CYS A 32 6.10 -7.69 17.59
CA CYS A 32 6.90 -7.91 18.80
C CYS A 32 7.90 -6.76 18.97
N GLU A 33 7.76 -5.94 20.03
CA GLU A 33 8.73 -5.81 21.15
C GLU A 33 8.59 -4.48 21.96
N ARG A 34 8.60 -4.68 23.29
CA ARG A 34 8.89 -3.81 24.46
C ARG A 34 7.93 -2.71 24.95
N ALA A 35 7.72 -2.76 26.27
CA ALA A 35 6.80 -1.97 27.10
C ALA A 35 7.52 -1.06 28.11
N PRO A 36 6.81 -0.06 28.66
CA PRO A 36 6.85 0.20 30.11
C PRO A 36 5.45 0.35 30.74
N GLU A 37 5.46 0.52 32.08
CA GLU A 37 4.46 0.12 33.07
C GLU A 37 3.12 0.92 33.17
N ARG A 38 2.19 0.29 33.92
CA ARG A 38 0.72 0.50 34.05
C ARG A 38 0.22 1.87 34.55
N PRO A 39 -1.05 2.20 34.24
CA PRO A 39 -1.97 2.72 35.25
C PRO A 39 -3.30 1.93 35.37
N GLY A 40 -3.97 2.11 36.51
CA GLY A 40 -5.07 1.29 37.04
C GLY A 40 -6.47 1.48 36.41
N PRO A 41 -7.51 0.83 36.99
CA PRO A 41 -8.82 0.67 36.36
C PRO A 41 -9.71 1.91 36.51
N GLY A 42 -10.17 2.45 35.38
CA GLY A 42 -11.27 3.41 35.29
C GLY A 42 -12.38 2.90 34.37
N VAL A 43 -13.63 3.24 34.68
CA VAL A 43 -14.83 2.93 33.87
C VAL A 43 -14.84 3.85 32.64
N TYR A 44 -14.91 3.29 31.43
CA TYR A 44 -14.87 4.05 30.17
C TYR A 44 -16.28 4.34 29.63
N ASP A 45 -16.58 5.61 29.39
CA ASP A 45 -17.75 6.07 28.62
C ASP A 45 -17.51 5.84 27.12
N LYS A 46 -18.55 5.44 26.36
CA LYS A 46 -18.47 5.23 24.90
C LYS A 46 -17.94 6.48 24.16
N VAL A 47 -18.27 7.67 24.66
CA VAL A 47 -17.82 8.95 24.09
C VAL A 47 -16.35 9.23 24.41
N ALA A 48 -15.81 8.65 25.49
CA ALA A 48 -14.39 8.78 25.84
C ALA A 48 -13.48 7.79 25.08
N LEU A 49 -14.07 6.75 24.46
CA LEU A 49 -13.33 5.70 23.75
C LEU A 49 -12.92 6.10 22.33
N PHE A 50 -13.67 7.01 21.70
CA PHE A 50 -13.40 7.52 20.36
C PHE A 50 -13.39 9.04 20.42
N GLU A 51 -12.25 9.65 20.09
CA GLU A 51 -12.23 11.11 19.92
C GLU A 51 -13.22 11.51 18.81
N ALA A 52 -13.76 12.73 18.87
CA ALA A 52 -14.77 13.21 17.92
C ALA A 52 -14.31 13.09 16.44
N MET A 53 -13.01 13.28 16.17
CA MET A 53 -12.45 13.09 14.83
C MET A 53 -12.38 11.62 14.40
N GLN A 54 -12.07 10.70 15.32
CA GLN A 54 -12.02 9.26 15.02
C GLN A 54 -13.42 8.70 14.77
N SER A 55 -14.41 9.16 15.54
CA SER A 55 -15.82 8.79 15.35
C SER A 55 -16.29 9.14 13.93
N SER A 56 -15.97 10.34 13.44
CA SER A 56 -16.33 10.75 12.08
C SER A 56 -15.68 9.88 10.99
N ARG A 57 -14.42 9.46 11.15
CA ARG A 57 -13.72 8.61 10.16
C ARG A 57 -14.25 7.19 10.14
N ILE A 58 -14.52 6.63 11.32
CA ILE A 58 -15.13 5.30 11.48
C ILE A 58 -16.54 5.32 10.87
N GLU A 59 -17.36 6.33 11.16
CA GLU A 59 -18.69 6.49 10.56
C GLU A 59 -18.64 6.63 9.03
N GLN A 60 -17.72 7.41 8.49
CA GLN A 60 -17.54 7.53 7.03
C GLN A 60 -17.13 6.21 6.38
N THR A 61 -16.28 5.42 7.05
CA THR A 61 -15.83 4.12 6.53
C THR A 61 -16.96 3.09 6.61
N ILE A 62 -17.73 3.06 7.71
CA ILE A 62 -18.93 2.23 7.83
C ILE A 62 -19.96 2.60 6.75
N LYS A 63 -20.21 3.90 6.57
CA LYS A 63 -21.13 4.39 5.54
C LYS A 63 -20.72 3.92 4.16
N ARG A 64 -19.42 4.01 3.84
CA ARG A 64 -18.88 3.53 2.57
C ARG A 64 -19.06 2.02 2.40
N LEU A 65 -18.78 1.23 3.43
CA LEU A 65 -19.01 -0.22 3.41
C LEU A 65 -20.49 -0.56 3.20
N ASN A 66 -21.41 0.17 3.86
CA ASN A 66 -22.84 0.00 3.65
C ASN A 66 -23.24 0.36 2.21
N GLU A 67 -22.75 1.47 1.66
CA GLU A 67 -23.14 1.99 0.34
C GLU A 67 -22.52 1.21 -0.82
N GLU A 68 -21.26 0.79 -0.71
CA GLU A 68 -20.51 0.12 -1.79
C GLU A 68 -20.68 -1.40 -1.80
N HIS A 69 -20.99 -2.01 -0.65
CA HIS A 69 -21.00 -3.46 -0.51
C HIS A 69 -22.28 -4.03 0.11
N ASP A 70 -23.31 -3.20 0.37
CA ASP A 70 -24.55 -3.59 1.04
C ASP A 70 -24.31 -4.30 2.40
N LEU A 71 -23.16 -4.02 3.03
CA LEU A 71 -22.72 -4.69 4.24
C LEU A 71 -23.10 -3.86 5.46
N SER A 72 -24.03 -4.34 6.28
CA SER A 72 -24.39 -3.65 7.53
C SER A 72 -23.32 -3.84 8.60
N VAL A 73 -22.61 -2.78 9.02
CA VAL A 73 -21.62 -2.87 10.12
C VAL A 73 -22.22 -2.42 11.45
N LEU A 74 -22.17 -3.28 12.47
CA LEU A 74 -22.62 -3.01 13.83
C LEU A 74 -21.45 -3.10 14.82
N ILE A 75 -21.12 -2.00 15.49
CA ILE A 75 -20.08 -1.97 16.54
C ILE A 75 -20.74 -1.95 17.92
N ARG A 76 -20.35 -2.88 18.80
CA ARG A 76 -20.90 -3.01 20.15
C ARG A 76 -19.79 -3.02 21.19
N ALA A 77 -20.08 -2.49 22.37
CA ALA A 77 -19.24 -2.68 23.55
C ALA A 77 -19.95 -3.66 24.48
N GLN A 78 -19.35 -4.82 24.71
CA GLN A 78 -19.86 -5.88 25.58
C GLN A 78 -19.26 -5.73 26.98
N THR A 79 -20.12 -5.65 27.99
CA THR A 79 -19.71 -5.56 29.41
C THR A 79 -19.96 -6.86 30.19
N GLY A 80 -20.26 -7.97 29.51
CA GLY A 80 -20.58 -9.28 30.11
C GLY A 80 -20.17 -10.47 29.24
N GLY A 81 -20.48 -11.70 29.69
CA GLY A 81 -20.21 -12.94 28.95
C GLY A 81 -20.99 -13.06 27.62
N PRO A 82 -20.75 -14.10 26.81
CA PRO A 82 -21.35 -14.23 25.47
C PRO A 82 -22.88 -14.15 25.54
N LEU A 83 -23.47 -13.28 24.72
CA LEU A 83 -24.93 -13.17 24.60
C LEU A 83 -25.51 -14.40 23.91
N GLY A 84 -26.72 -14.80 24.29
CA GLY A 84 -27.48 -15.83 23.56
C GLY A 84 -27.77 -15.40 22.12
N GLU A 85 -27.55 -16.32 21.17
CA GLU A 85 -27.55 -16.11 19.72
C GLU A 85 -28.83 -15.44 19.17
N ASP A 86 -29.99 -15.70 19.80
CA ASP A 86 -31.32 -15.33 19.27
C ASP A 86 -31.66 -13.83 19.30
N SER A 87 -30.93 -13.01 20.06
CA SER A 87 -31.22 -11.56 20.14
C SER A 87 -30.43 -10.71 19.14
N LEU A 88 -29.44 -11.30 18.47
CA LEU A 88 -28.34 -10.56 17.83
C LEU A 88 -28.69 -9.98 16.45
N LEU A 89 -29.70 -10.54 15.77
CA LEU A 89 -29.88 -10.35 14.32
C LEU A 89 -31.22 -9.75 13.90
N LYS A 90 -32.11 -9.45 14.86
CA LYS A 90 -33.40 -8.82 14.52
C LYS A 90 -33.18 -7.38 14.06
N GLY A 91 -33.28 -7.16 12.75
CA GLY A 91 -33.23 -5.84 12.11
C GLY A 91 -31.94 -5.52 11.37
N LEU A 92 -30.98 -6.45 11.31
CA LEU A 92 -29.82 -6.33 10.42
C LEU A 92 -30.17 -6.88 9.03
N GLY A 93 -29.58 -6.32 7.97
CA GLY A 93 -29.77 -6.76 6.58
C GLY A 93 -29.38 -8.22 6.32
N GLU A 94 -29.41 -8.65 5.06
CA GLU A 94 -29.10 -10.05 4.69
C GLU A 94 -27.68 -10.47 5.08
N GLU A 95 -26.73 -9.53 5.12
CA GLU A 95 -25.37 -9.75 5.63
C GLU A 95 -24.97 -8.62 6.57
N ALA A 96 -24.48 -8.98 7.76
CA ALA A 96 -24.02 -8.03 8.75
C ALA A 96 -22.68 -8.42 9.35
N LEU A 97 -21.79 -7.43 9.47
CA LEU A 97 -20.54 -7.52 10.19
C LEU A 97 -20.75 -6.97 11.61
N VAL A 98 -20.63 -7.83 12.62
CA VAL A 98 -20.77 -7.44 14.02
C VAL A 98 -19.40 -7.42 14.67
N LEU A 99 -18.99 -6.27 15.17
CA LEU A 99 -17.73 -6.07 15.90
C LEU A 99 -18.04 -5.89 17.38
N ASP A 100 -17.76 -6.93 18.18
CA ASP A 100 -17.91 -6.92 19.63
C ASP A 100 -16.59 -6.51 20.30
N PHE A 101 -16.57 -5.33 20.90
CA PHE A 101 -15.48 -4.86 21.73
C PHE A 101 -15.71 -5.29 23.18
N TYR A 102 -14.73 -5.94 23.80
CA TYR A 102 -14.74 -6.32 25.21
C TYR A 102 -13.76 -5.44 25.98
N PRO A 103 -14.20 -4.31 26.58
CA PRO A 103 -13.29 -3.33 27.17
C PRO A 103 -12.45 -3.91 28.31
N GLN A 104 -13.02 -4.86 29.07
CA GLN A 104 -12.32 -5.51 30.20
C GLN A 104 -11.25 -6.48 29.74
N ALA A 105 -11.55 -7.27 28.70
CA ALA A 105 -10.62 -8.22 28.11
C ALA A 105 -9.64 -7.56 27.14
N LYS A 106 -9.90 -6.31 26.74
CA LYS A 106 -9.08 -5.55 25.79
C LYS A 106 -8.97 -6.26 24.44
N THR A 107 -10.07 -6.88 24.02
CA THR A 107 -10.17 -7.68 22.80
C THR A 107 -11.34 -7.23 21.93
N PHE A 108 -11.24 -7.53 20.64
CA PHE A 108 -12.35 -7.45 19.69
C PHE A 108 -12.68 -8.85 19.20
N GLU A 109 -13.95 -9.11 19.01
CA GLU A 109 -14.44 -10.26 18.27
C GLU A 109 -15.22 -9.76 17.06
N MET A 110 -15.02 -10.41 15.93
CA MET A 110 -15.70 -10.09 14.68
C MET A 110 -16.56 -11.29 14.30
N HIS A 111 -17.84 -11.03 14.11
CA HIS A 111 -18.83 -12.02 13.71
C HIS A 111 -19.43 -11.59 12.39
N ILE A 112 -19.70 -12.55 11.52
CA ILE A 112 -20.47 -12.31 10.30
C ILE A 112 -21.77 -13.06 10.47
N ALA A 113 -22.86 -12.32 10.33
CA ALA A 113 -24.19 -12.88 10.38
C ALA A 113 -24.82 -12.78 8.99
N THR A 114 -25.39 -13.90 8.54
CA THR A 114 -26.21 -13.93 7.34
C THR A 114 -27.65 -14.25 7.73
N ASN A 115 -28.60 -13.47 7.23
CA ASN A 115 -30.01 -13.61 7.57
C ASN A 115 -30.66 -14.57 6.56
N GLY A 116 -30.57 -15.88 6.80
CA GLY A 116 -31.05 -16.85 5.82
C GLY A 116 -30.97 -18.31 6.26
N GLY A 117 -31.81 -18.72 7.21
CA GLY A 117 -32.06 -20.13 7.50
C GLY A 117 -32.61 -20.36 8.90
N SER A 118 -33.65 -21.19 8.99
CA SER A 118 -34.26 -21.73 10.23
C SER A 118 -33.25 -21.88 11.38
N ALA A 119 -33.71 -21.59 12.61
CA ALA A 119 -33.01 -21.58 13.90
C ALA A 119 -32.30 -22.89 14.34
N SER A 120 -31.84 -23.70 13.40
CA SER A 120 -31.10 -24.95 13.59
C SER A 120 -29.98 -25.17 12.57
N ALA A 121 -29.68 -24.18 11.72
CA ALA A 121 -28.55 -24.25 10.78
C ALA A 121 -27.72 -22.96 10.83
N ILE A 122 -27.19 -22.66 12.01
CA ILE A 122 -25.88 -21.99 12.09
C ILE A 122 -24.88 -23.04 11.59
N ASP A 123 -24.73 -23.16 10.27
CA ASP A 123 -23.74 -24.07 9.69
C ASP A 123 -22.36 -23.48 9.98
N ARG A 124 -21.77 -24.04 11.04
CA ARG A 124 -20.45 -23.76 11.61
C ARG A 124 -20.29 -22.35 12.14
N THR A 125 -20.46 -22.26 13.46
CA THR A 125 -19.67 -21.37 14.31
C THR A 125 -18.20 -21.47 13.90
N TRP A 126 -17.74 -20.56 13.06
CA TRP A 126 -16.31 -20.28 12.96
C TRP A 126 -15.96 -19.48 14.21
N GLU A 127 -15.70 -20.16 15.32
CA GLU A 127 -14.88 -19.58 16.39
C GLU A 127 -13.45 -19.45 15.84
N ALA A 128 -13.22 -18.49 14.95
CA ALA A 128 -11.92 -17.86 14.88
C ALA A 128 -11.78 -17.07 16.18
N ARG A 129 -11.44 -17.75 17.29
CA ARG A 129 -10.88 -17.12 18.48
C ARG A 129 -9.55 -16.52 18.05
N LEU A 130 -9.61 -15.35 17.42
CA LEU A 130 -8.50 -14.43 17.29
C LEU A 130 -8.23 -13.91 18.69
N ARG A 131 -7.61 -14.76 19.54
CA ARG A 131 -6.79 -14.27 20.63
C ARG A 131 -5.54 -13.67 20.00
N THR A 132 -5.68 -12.57 19.28
CA THR A 132 -4.59 -11.62 19.19
C THR A 132 -4.41 -11.10 20.60
N ARG A 133 -3.56 -11.77 21.36
CA ARG A 133 -2.96 -11.22 22.57
C ARG A 133 -1.91 -10.20 22.12
N THR A 134 -2.32 -9.24 21.30
CA THR A 134 -1.64 -7.96 21.29
C THR A 134 -1.90 -7.42 22.69
N GLU A 135 -0.84 -7.19 23.45
CA GLU A 135 -0.90 -6.21 24.52
C GLU A 135 -0.62 -4.86 23.83
N PRO A 136 -1.62 -4.12 23.29
CA PRO A 136 -1.41 -2.70 23.08
C PRO A 136 -0.81 -2.10 24.34
N ALA A 137 0.10 -1.15 24.21
CA ALA A 137 0.42 -0.28 25.33
C ALA A 137 -0.87 0.51 25.66
N TRP A 138 -1.68 -0.05 26.57
CA TRP A 138 -3.00 0.43 26.97
C TRP A 138 -2.85 1.56 27.99
N GLY A 139 -3.33 2.75 27.64
CA GLY A 139 -3.33 3.89 28.55
C GLY A 139 -3.67 5.23 27.90
N THR A 140 -3.79 5.29 26.58
CA THR A 140 -4.14 6.53 25.85
C THR A 140 -5.46 6.32 25.11
N PRO A 141 -6.54 7.06 25.47
CA PRO A 141 -7.70 7.25 24.59
C PRO A 141 -7.20 7.64 23.18
N GLY A 142 -7.76 7.03 22.14
CA GLY A 142 -7.33 7.23 20.74
C GLY A 142 -6.83 5.96 20.04
N ARG A 143 -6.02 5.12 20.70
CA ARG A 143 -5.40 3.95 20.01
C ARG A 143 -6.38 2.86 19.56
N VAL A 144 -7.54 2.77 20.21
CA VAL A 144 -8.58 1.79 19.85
C VAL A 144 -9.29 2.21 18.56
N GLY A 145 -9.54 3.51 18.39
CA GLY A 145 -10.07 4.08 17.17
C GLY A 145 -9.14 3.87 15.98
N ASP A 146 -7.83 4.07 16.17
CA ASP A 146 -6.85 3.91 15.10
C ASP A 146 -6.75 2.46 14.59
N VAL A 147 -6.79 1.48 15.50
CA VAL A 147 -6.77 0.05 15.13
C VAL A 147 -8.05 -0.33 14.37
N LEU A 148 -9.20 0.15 14.84
CA LEU A 148 -10.48 -0.09 14.18
C LEU A 148 -10.55 0.58 12.80
N GLU A 149 -10.07 1.81 12.67
CA GLU A 149 -9.99 2.54 11.39
C GLU A 149 -9.10 1.80 10.39
N LEU A 150 -7.91 1.36 10.82
CA LEU A 150 -6.99 0.57 9.98
C LEU A 150 -7.66 -0.70 9.47
N TRP A 151 -8.36 -1.42 10.36
CA TRP A 151 -9.08 -2.64 10.01
C TRP A 151 -10.21 -2.40 9.02
N LEU A 152 -11.05 -1.40 9.27
CA LEU A 152 -12.16 -1.07 8.37
C LEU A 152 -11.66 -0.60 7.00
N ARG A 153 -10.54 0.13 6.96
CA ARG A 153 -9.89 0.55 5.71
C ARG A 153 -9.37 -0.66 4.93
N GLN A 154 -8.66 -1.58 5.59
CA GLN A 154 -8.15 -2.78 4.94
C GLN A 154 -9.27 -3.70 4.43
N LEU A 155 -10.38 -3.79 5.18
CA LEU A 155 -11.57 -4.49 4.74
C LEU A 155 -12.17 -3.85 3.48
N SER A 156 -12.33 -2.51 3.48
CA SER A 156 -12.83 -1.76 2.32
C SER A 156 -11.92 -1.91 1.10
N GLU A 157 -10.60 -1.83 1.26
CA GLU A 157 -9.62 -2.06 0.17
C GLU A 157 -9.71 -3.49 -0.38
N THR A 158 -9.90 -4.48 0.50
CA THR A 158 -10.03 -5.89 0.10
C THR A 158 -11.35 -6.15 -0.62
N LEU A 159 -12.45 -5.56 -0.17
CA LEU A 159 -13.75 -5.67 -0.83
C LEU A 159 -13.79 -4.90 -2.15
N GLY A 160 -13.19 -3.70 -2.21
CA GLY A 160 -13.07 -2.88 -3.42
C GLY A 160 -12.21 -3.53 -4.50
N SER A 161 -11.03 -4.04 -4.13
CA SER A 161 -10.17 -4.79 -5.07
C SER A 161 -10.84 -6.05 -5.62
N ARG A 162 -11.76 -6.67 -4.88
CA ARG A 162 -12.55 -7.82 -5.37
C ARG A 162 -13.83 -7.45 -6.10
N ALA A 163 -14.52 -6.36 -5.76
CA ALA A 163 -15.65 -5.87 -6.55
C ALA A 163 -15.18 -5.50 -7.97
N VAL A 164 -13.99 -4.88 -8.07
CA VAL A 164 -13.28 -4.66 -9.32
C VAL A 164 -12.94 -6.00 -9.99
N ASN A 165 -12.36 -6.98 -9.28
CA ASN A 165 -12.00 -8.27 -9.88
C ASN A 165 -13.16 -9.23 -10.18
N GLN A 166 -14.36 -9.06 -9.61
CA GLN A 166 -15.54 -9.93 -9.86
C GLN A 166 -16.56 -9.29 -10.81
N SER A 167 -16.67 -7.95 -10.85
CA SER A 167 -17.33 -7.25 -11.96
C SER A 167 -16.50 -7.33 -13.26
N LEU A 168 -15.23 -7.73 -13.14
CA LEU A 168 -14.30 -8.05 -14.22
C LEU A 168 -13.93 -9.54 -14.24
N LEU A 169 -14.90 -10.45 -14.13
CA LEU A 169 -14.75 -11.66 -14.94
C LEU A 169 -14.66 -11.16 -16.39
N PRO A 170 -13.59 -11.44 -17.14
CA PRO A 170 -13.31 -10.75 -18.39
C PRO A 170 -14.42 -11.04 -19.39
N GLN A 171 -15.34 -10.09 -19.53
CA GLN A 171 -15.72 -9.67 -20.86
C GLN A 171 -14.46 -8.98 -21.38
N GLU A 172 -13.70 -9.65 -22.26
CA GLU A 172 -12.61 -9.03 -23.01
C GLU A 172 -13.15 -7.71 -23.56
N ILE A 173 -12.78 -6.57 -22.97
CA ILE A 173 -13.01 -5.28 -23.60
C ILE A 173 -12.01 -5.26 -24.76
N PRO A 174 -12.44 -5.40 -26.02
CA PRO A 174 -11.51 -5.52 -27.12
C PRO A 174 -10.67 -4.23 -27.17
N GLY A 175 -9.36 -4.36 -26.96
CA GLY A 175 -8.42 -3.24 -27.02
C GLY A 175 -7.92 -2.67 -25.69
N THR A 176 -8.29 -3.23 -24.53
CA THR A 176 -7.55 -2.90 -23.28
C THR A 176 -6.29 -3.75 -23.23
N PRO A 177 -5.07 -3.16 -23.16
CA PRO A 177 -3.83 -3.92 -23.06
C PRO A 177 -3.86 -4.84 -21.84
N ASP A 178 -3.34 -6.05 -22.01
CA ASP A 178 -3.12 -6.97 -20.91
C ASP A 178 -1.98 -6.40 -20.03
N PRO A 179 -2.22 -6.06 -18.75
CA PRO A 179 -1.19 -5.49 -17.90
C PRO A 179 0.01 -6.42 -17.71
N ALA A 180 -0.16 -7.74 -17.86
CA ALA A 180 0.97 -8.66 -17.86
C ALA A 180 1.85 -8.50 -19.10
N LYS A 181 1.26 -8.22 -20.27
CA LYS A 181 2.01 -7.95 -21.51
C LYS A 181 2.74 -6.60 -21.46
N GLU A 182 2.17 -5.59 -20.82
CA GLU A 182 2.87 -4.30 -20.64
C GLU A 182 4.18 -4.43 -19.85
N LEU A 183 4.26 -5.40 -18.93
CA LEU A 183 5.49 -5.67 -18.19
C LEU A 183 6.54 -6.45 -19.00
N GLU A 184 6.11 -7.22 -20.02
CA GLU A 184 7.02 -7.90 -20.95
C GLU A 184 7.76 -6.91 -21.87
N ASP A 185 7.17 -5.74 -22.10
CA ASP A 185 7.73 -4.67 -22.95
C ASP A 185 8.74 -3.76 -22.23
N ILE A 186 9.03 -4.01 -20.95
CA ILE A 186 10.02 -3.21 -20.21
C ILE A 186 11.42 -3.54 -20.73
N ASP A 187 12.07 -2.53 -21.33
CA ASP A 187 13.48 -2.63 -21.70
C ASP A 187 14.35 -2.43 -20.45
N TRP A 188 15.06 -3.49 -20.08
CA TRP A 188 15.97 -3.51 -18.95
C TRP A 188 17.41 -3.57 -19.43
N SER A 189 18.18 -2.55 -19.06
CA SER A 189 19.61 -2.50 -19.35
C SER A 189 20.41 -2.17 -18.09
N THR A 190 21.52 -2.86 -17.89
CA THR A 190 22.48 -2.53 -16.82
C THR A 190 23.52 -1.59 -17.39
N HIS A 191 23.68 -0.43 -16.75
CA HIS A 191 24.66 0.56 -17.15
C HIS A 191 25.75 0.66 -16.09
N ALA A 192 27.01 0.63 -16.56
CA ALA A 192 28.07 1.25 -15.79
C ALA A 192 27.75 2.73 -15.63
N ALA A 193 28.25 3.36 -14.57
CA ALA A 193 28.11 4.80 -14.43
C ALA A 193 28.61 5.49 -15.70
N PRO A 194 27.86 6.47 -16.25
CA PRO A 194 28.18 7.03 -17.55
C PRO A 194 29.58 7.66 -17.47
N PRO A 195 30.48 7.36 -18.42
CA PRO A 195 31.76 8.04 -18.47
C PRO A 195 31.51 9.55 -18.61
N ALA A 196 32.13 10.35 -17.75
CA ALA A 196 31.89 11.80 -17.62
C ALA A 196 32.11 12.63 -18.91
N TRP A 197 32.55 12.01 -20.01
CA TRP A 197 32.96 12.66 -21.26
C TRP A 197 32.05 12.38 -22.46
N GLU A 198 31.03 11.54 -22.36
CA GLU A 198 30.02 11.31 -23.44
C GLU A 198 28.74 12.14 -23.26
N VAL A 199 28.74 13.09 -22.34
CA VAL A 199 27.58 13.96 -22.10
C VAL A 199 27.34 14.84 -23.33
N SER A 200 26.08 14.97 -23.74
CA SER A 200 25.63 15.91 -24.77
C SER A 200 26.30 17.27 -24.66
N LYS A 201 26.45 17.95 -25.81
CA LYS A 201 27.09 19.27 -25.90
C LYS A 201 26.48 20.28 -24.94
N ASP A 202 25.19 20.15 -24.65
CA ASP A 202 24.52 20.93 -23.62
C ASP A 202 23.80 20.02 -22.61
N PRO A 203 24.33 19.85 -21.38
CA PRO A 203 23.70 19.04 -20.34
C PRO A 203 22.48 19.73 -19.72
N THR A 204 22.11 20.94 -20.14
CA THR A 204 20.98 21.69 -19.57
C THR A 204 19.68 21.51 -20.33
N LEU A 205 19.70 20.79 -21.45
CA LEU A 205 18.55 20.52 -22.32
C LEU A 205 17.99 19.10 -22.12
N PRO A 206 16.77 18.80 -22.62
CA PRO A 206 16.28 17.44 -22.77
C PRO A 206 17.23 16.59 -23.63
N GLN A 207 17.31 15.30 -23.36
CA GLN A 207 18.30 14.41 -23.97
C GLN A 207 17.67 13.33 -24.86
N PRO A 208 18.37 12.83 -25.89
CA PRO A 208 17.87 11.78 -26.79
C PRO A 208 17.44 10.47 -26.12
N SER A 209 18.07 10.11 -24.99
CA SER A 209 17.80 8.88 -24.24
C SER A 209 17.75 9.12 -22.71
N PRO A 210 17.12 8.24 -21.91
CA PRO A 210 17.13 8.37 -20.45
C PRO A 210 18.54 8.27 -19.84
N ASN A 211 19.39 7.40 -20.39
CA ASN A 211 20.79 7.26 -19.98
C ASN A 211 21.56 8.58 -20.21
N GLU A 212 21.35 9.24 -21.34
CA GLU A 212 21.93 10.57 -21.60
C GLU A 212 21.34 11.65 -20.69
N ALA A 213 20.04 11.61 -20.38
CA ALA A 213 19.42 12.52 -19.40
C ALA A 213 20.04 12.36 -18.01
N TYR A 214 20.26 11.12 -17.57
CA TYR A 214 20.96 10.85 -16.31
C TYR A 214 22.40 11.38 -16.34
N ALA A 215 23.16 11.09 -17.40
CA ALA A 215 24.52 11.59 -17.57
C ALA A 215 24.60 13.14 -17.60
N ALA A 216 23.65 13.79 -18.27
CA ALA A 216 23.50 15.24 -18.30
C ALA A 216 23.27 15.82 -16.89
N PHE A 217 22.44 15.17 -16.07
CA PHE A 217 22.26 15.60 -14.69
C PHE A 217 23.49 15.40 -13.80
N ILE A 218 24.21 14.29 -13.97
CA ILE A 218 25.49 14.10 -13.27
C ILE A 218 26.47 15.21 -13.65
N GLU A 219 26.48 15.67 -14.90
CA GLU A 219 27.29 16.80 -15.33
C GLU A 219 26.82 18.15 -14.75
N VAL A 220 25.50 18.40 -14.69
CA VAL A 220 24.92 19.55 -13.97
C VAL A 220 25.36 19.54 -12.51
N ALA A 221 25.30 18.39 -11.85
CA ALA A 221 25.74 18.21 -10.46
C ALA A 221 27.25 18.44 -10.30
N ARG A 222 28.07 17.97 -11.25
CA ARG A 222 29.52 18.19 -11.28
C ARG A 222 29.87 19.68 -11.41
N ARG A 223 29.16 20.40 -12.27
CA ARG A 223 29.30 21.86 -12.46
C ARG A 223 28.72 22.67 -11.30
N GLN A 224 27.98 22.01 -10.41
CA GLN A 224 27.23 22.63 -9.33
C GLN A 224 26.29 23.74 -9.85
N ASP A 225 25.70 23.53 -11.03
CA ASP A 225 24.78 24.50 -11.63
C ASP A 225 23.45 24.48 -10.86
N THR A 226 23.25 25.52 -10.05
CA THR A 226 22.11 25.64 -9.12
C THR A 226 20.83 26.16 -9.77
N ARG A 227 20.84 26.43 -11.07
CA ARG A 227 19.66 26.87 -11.80
C ARG A 227 18.57 25.80 -11.72
N GLY A 228 17.42 26.17 -11.16
CA GLY A 228 16.26 25.29 -11.03
C GLY A 228 15.39 25.25 -12.29
N ASP A 229 15.66 26.11 -13.27
CA ASP A 229 14.88 26.33 -14.48
C ASP A 229 15.45 25.65 -15.73
N LEU A 230 16.41 24.73 -15.56
CA LEU A 230 17.00 23.98 -16.69
C LEU A 230 15.94 23.17 -17.43
N GLU A 231 15.99 23.18 -18.77
CA GLU A 231 15.08 22.42 -19.61
C GLU A 231 15.27 20.90 -19.50
N LEU A 232 16.41 20.45 -18.97
CA LEU A 232 16.66 19.06 -18.55
C LEU A 232 15.60 18.54 -17.55
N TYR A 233 14.99 19.42 -16.77
CA TYR A 233 13.98 19.05 -15.77
C TYR A 233 12.57 19.12 -16.34
N THR A 234 11.65 18.29 -15.86
CA THR A 234 10.23 18.42 -16.21
C THR A 234 9.67 19.79 -15.78
N PRO A 235 8.59 20.30 -16.41
CA PRO A 235 7.95 21.55 -16.00
C PRO A 235 7.63 21.61 -14.50
N ASP A 236 7.05 20.53 -13.95
CA ASP A 236 6.72 20.44 -12.52
C ASP A 236 7.97 20.46 -11.63
N SER A 237 9.06 19.83 -12.07
CA SER A 237 10.35 19.87 -11.37
C SER A 237 10.93 21.28 -11.34
N ARG A 238 10.83 22.03 -12.46
CA ARG A 238 11.28 23.43 -12.49
C ARG A 238 10.47 24.30 -11.53
N ASP A 239 9.16 24.13 -11.50
CA ASP A 239 8.29 24.87 -10.57
C ASP A 239 8.57 24.50 -9.11
N ASN A 240 8.92 23.24 -8.84
CA ASN A 240 9.35 22.81 -7.53
C ASN A 240 10.69 23.46 -7.13
N PHE A 241 11.68 23.51 -8.03
CA PHE A 241 12.99 24.10 -7.75
C PHE A 241 12.99 25.62 -7.61
N LYS A 242 12.00 26.33 -8.17
CA LYS A 242 11.78 27.76 -7.85
C LYS A 242 11.49 27.97 -6.36
N LYS A 243 10.82 27.01 -5.72
CA LYS A 243 10.48 27.06 -4.29
C LYS A 243 11.58 26.45 -3.42
N TYR A 244 12.18 25.37 -3.89
CA TYR A 244 13.16 24.57 -3.16
C TYR A 244 14.42 24.34 -4.00
N PRO A 245 15.25 25.37 -4.21
CA PRO A 245 16.44 25.26 -5.04
C PRO A 245 17.47 24.29 -4.42
N MET A 246 18.16 23.52 -5.27
CA MET A 246 19.30 22.73 -4.85
C MET A 246 20.53 23.62 -4.67
N SER A 247 21.16 23.52 -3.50
CA SER A 247 22.43 24.19 -3.24
C SER A 247 23.59 23.54 -3.98
N ALA A 248 24.63 24.32 -4.30
CA ALA A 248 25.88 23.82 -4.89
C ALA A 248 26.51 22.69 -4.03
N THR A 249 26.37 22.76 -2.71
CA THR A 249 26.84 21.72 -1.78
C THR A 249 26.05 20.42 -1.92
N GLN A 250 24.73 20.49 -2.07
CA GLN A 250 23.90 19.31 -2.34
C GLN A 250 24.29 18.67 -3.67
N LEU A 251 24.44 19.47 -4.73
CA LEU A 251 24.87 18.99 -6.05
C LEU A 251 26.24 18.32 -6.02
N ALA A 252 27.23 18.90 -5.35
CA ALA A 252 28.54 18.26 -5.19
C ALA A 252 28.48 16.92 -4.45
N ARG A 253 27.62 16.80 -3.43
CA ARG A 253 27.39 15.53 -2.73
C ARG A 253 26.72 14.50 -3.63
N LEU A 254 25.73 14.91 -4.43
CA LEU A 254 25.09 14.05 -5.42
C LEU A 254 26.11 13.56 -6.44
N TYR A 255 26.91 14.45 -7.04
CA TYR A 255 27.96 14.06 -7.97
C TYR A 255 28.92 13.04 -7.37
N LYS A 256 29.49 13.32 -6.18
CA LYS A 256 30.41 12.39 -5.50
C LYS A 256 29.79 11.02 -5.25
N LYS A 257 28.49 10.99 -4.94
CA LYS A 257 27.76 9.75 -4.64
C LYS A 257 27.45 8.97 -5.92
N TYR A 258 26.85 9.61 -6.91
CA TYR A 258 26.20 8.96 -8.05
C TYR A 258 27.10 8.81 -9.30
N ALA A 259 28.15 9.62 -9.46
CA ALA A 259 28.93 9.65 -10.70
C ALA A 259 29.65 8.34 -11.05
N ALA A 260 29.87 7.45 -10.08
CA ALA A 260 30.49 6.14 -10.28
C ALA A 260 29.58 4.97 -9.89
N ALA A 261 28.32 5.25 -9.52
CA ALA A 261 27.39 4.23 -9.06
C ALA A 261 26.79 3.48 -10.26
N PRO A 262 26.92 2.13 -10.31
CA PRO A 262 26.22 1.33 -11.31
C PRO A 262 24.72 1.38 -11.04
N TYR A 263 23.94 1.32 -12.12
CA TYR A 263 22.49 1.38 -12.04
C TYR A 263 21.89 0.50 -13.13
N GLU A 264 20.64 0.07 -12.93
CA GLU A 264 19.86 -0.50 -14.01
C GLU A 264 18.82 0.53 -14.46
N LEU A 265 18.60 0.56 -15.76
CA LEU A 265 17.64 1.41 -16.42
C LEU A 265 16.46 0.54 -16.85
N ALA A 266 15.27 0.93 -16.43
CA ALA A 266 14.01 0.37 -16.90
C ALA A 266 13.32 1.43 -17.76
N VAL A 267 12.91 1.10 -18.98
CA VAL A 267 12.16 1.99 -19.86
C VAL A 267 10.82 1.34 -20.23
N LEU A 268 9.74 2.10 -20.07
CA LEU A 268 8.40 1.71 -20.49
C LEU A 268 7.69 2.93 -21.08
N ASN A 269 7.37 2.86 -22.37
CA ASN A 269 6.72 3.94 -23.12
C ASN A 269 7.47 5.29 -23.01
N ASP A 270 6.84 6.29 -22.39
CA ASP A 270 7.35 7.65 -22.20
C ASP A 270 7.94 7.87 -20.79
N ARG A 271 8.25 6.78 -20.08
CA ARG A 271 8.79 6.78 -18.71
C ARG A 271 10.04 5.92 -18.62
N ALA A 272 10.94 6.33 -17.75
CA ALA A 272 12.09 5.51 -17.38
C ALA A 272 12.45 5.67 -15.90
N VAL A 273 13.14 4.67 -15.37
CA VAL A 273 13.66 4.64 -13.99
C VAL A 273 15.11 4.20 -14.02
N ALA A 274 16.02 5.04 -13.52
CA ALA A 274 17.37 4.62 -13.17
C ALA A 274 17.36 4.21 -11.70
N HIS A 275 17.45 2.91 -11.44
CA HIS A 275 17.43 2.35 -10.09
C HIS A 275 18.80 1.75 -9.73
N PHE A 276 19.12 1.76 -8.44
CA PHE A 276 20.41 1.32 -7.92
C PHE A 276 20.19 0.14 -6.99
N PRO A 277 20.35 -1.11 -7.45
CA PRO A 277 20.04 -2.32 -6.66
C PRO A 277 21.13 -2.61 -5.62
N THR A 278 21.44 -1.63 -4.79
CA THR A 278 22.48 -1.72 -3.78
C THR A 278 21.87 -1.74 -2.39
N GLN A 279 22.40 -2.62 -1.52
CA GLN A 279 22.22 -2.53 -0.09
C GLN A 279 23.46 -1.85 0.54
N PRO A 280 23.30 -0.87 1.45
CA PRO A 280 22.03 -0.26 1.89
C PRO A 280 21.39 0.62 0.80
N ARG A 281 20.06 0.79 0.85
CA ARG A 281 19.22 1.63 -0.07
C ARG A 281 19.50 3.12 0.08
N THR A 282 20.75 3.52 -0.10
CA THR A 282 21.16 4.92 0.06
C THR A 282 21.04 5.67 -1.26
N PHE A 283 21.00 4.97 -2.39
CA PHE A 283 20.89 5.54 -3.73
C PHE A 283 19.43 5.61 -4.17
N ILE A 284 18.85 6.80 -4.10
CA ILE A 284 17.48 7.09 -4.53
C ILE A 284 17.39 6.89 -6.05
N PRO A 285 16.34 6.24 -6.56
CA PRO A 285 16.11 6.12 -8.00
C PRO A 285 15.82 7.47 -8.65
N TYR A 286 16.23 7.63 -9.90
CA TYR A 286 15.86 8.79 -10.74
C TYR A 286 14.73 8.42 -11.69
N PHE A 287 13.77 9.32 -11.81
CA PHE A 287 12.62 9.19 -12.69
C PHE A 287 12.76 10.09 -13.90
N PHE A 288 12.31 9.60 -15.05
CA PHE A 288 12.42 10.31 -16.32
C PHE A 288 11.09 10.32 -17.07
N VAL A 289 10.86 11.39 -17.83
CA VAL A 289 9.71 11.54 -18.73
C VAL A 289 10.23 11.89 -20.11
N ARG A 290 9.67 11.26 -21.15
CA ARG A 290 9.91 11.67 -22.53
C ARG A 290 8.97 12.82 -22.91
N GLY A 291 9.51 14.02 -23.01
CA GLY A 291 8.84 15.18 -23.61
C GLY A 291 8.97 15.20 -25.13
N ILE A 292 8.43 16.24 -25.76
CA ILE A 292 8.52 16.44 -27.21
C ILE A 292 9.97 16.65 -27.69
N ASP A 293 10.78 17.32 -26.87
CA ASP A 293 12.17 17.67 -27.19
C ASP A 293 13.19 16.62 -26.71
N GLY A 294 12.75 15.62 -25.95
CA GLY A 294 13.61 14.57 -25.42
C GLY A 294 13.27 14.17 -23.98
N TRP A 295 14.13 13.35 -23.40
CA TRP A 295 14.04 12.86 -22.04
C TRP A 295 14.45 13.93 -21.03
N GLN A 296 13.62 14.08 -20.00
CA GLN A 296 13.77 15.03 -18.90
C GLN A 296 13.73 14.29 -17.57
N ILE A 297 14.28 14.89 -16.52
CA ILE A 297 14.28 14.33 -15.16
C ILE A 297 13.08 14.86 -14.38
N ASP A 298 12.37 13.93 -13.74
CA ASP A 298 11.20 14.21 -12.90
C ASP A 298 11.53 14.11 -11.41
N PHE A 299 12.14 15.17 -10.89
CA PHE A 299 12.37 15.33 -9.45
C PHE A 299 11.10 15.56 -8.65
N TYR A 300 10.06 16.13 -9.29
CA TYR A 300 8.80 16.41 -8.62
C TYR A 300 8.14 15.12 -8.14
N THR A 301 8.02 14.11 -9.02
CA THR A 301 7.48 12.81 -8.62
C THR A 301 8.37 12.13 -7.58
N SER A 302 9.71 12.13 -7.77
CA SER A 302 10.62 11.54 -6.77
C SER A 302 10.44 12.16 -5.38
N ALA A 303 10.32 13.49 -5.28
CA ALA A 303 10.13 14.18 -4.01
C ALA A 303 8.77 13.91 -3.35
N LYS A 304 7.75 13.50 -4.13
CA LYS A 304 6.41 13.19 -3.63
C LYS A 304 6.28 11.75 -3.16
N VAL A 305 6.91 10.80 -3.85
CA VAL A 305 6.67 9.37 -3.61
C VAL A 305 7.78 8.71 -2.80
N ILE A 306 8.95 9.35 -2.66
CA ILE A 306 10.10 8.80 -1.94
C ILE A 306 10.34 9.61 -0.68
N THR A 307 10.53 8.89 0.43
CA THR A 307 10.97 9.48 1.69
C THR A 307 12.30 8.88 2.15
N MET A 308 13.06 9.66 2.91
CA MET A 308 14.34 9.27 3.49
C MET A 308 14.16 8.98 4.98
N GLU A 309 14.54 7.79 5.40
CA GLU A 309 14.51 7.36 6.80
C GLU A 309 15.83 7.64 7.53
N VAL A 310 15.83 7.40 8.84
CA VAL A 310 17.04 7.43 9.67
C VAL A 310 18.07 6.45 9.11
N GLY A 311 19.29 6.92 8.84
CA GLY A 311 20.33 6.15 8.15
C GLY A 311 20.45 6.44 6.66
N ALA A 312 19.66 7.40 6.14
CA ALA A 312 19.65 7.80 4.73
C ALA A 312 19.29 6.64 3.79
N GLU A 313 18.47 5.71 4.26
CA GLU A 313 17.80 4.73 3.41
C GLU A 313 16.50 5.32 2.88
N TRP A 314 16.17 5.02 1.63
CA TRP A 314 14.91 5.46 1.03
C TRP A 314 13.88 4.33 1.03
N ARG A 315 12.60 4.74 1.07
CA ARG A 315 11.42 3.89 0.83
C ARG A 315 10.35 4.67 0.08
N PHE A 316 9.41 3.96 -0.53
CA PHE A 316 8.22 4.58 -1.09
C PHE A 316 7.23 4.98 0.01
N GLU A 317 6.87 6.26 0.07
CA GLU A 317 5.75 6.73 0.88
C GLU A 317 4.42 6.48 0.17
N ILE A 318 4.42 6.61 -1.16
CA ILE A 318 3.28 6.33 -2.04
C ILE A 318 3.75 5.25 -3.01
N GLN A 319 3.06 4.12 -3.05
CA GLN A 319 3.37 3.01 -3.97
C GLN A 319 2.52 3.04 -5.25
N ASP A 320 1.42 3.79 -5.27
CA ASP A 320 0.61 3.98 -6.48
C ASP A 320 1.13 5.17 -7.29
N HIS A 321 2.12 4.92 -8.16
CA HIS A 321 2.72 5.94 -9.02
C HIS A 321 3.23 5.36 -10.34
N PRO A 322 3.36 6.18 -11.41
CA PRO A 322 3.65 5.70 -12.77
C PRO A 322 5.06 5.13 -12.99
N TYR A 323 5.89 5.06 -11.94
CA TYR A 323 7.26 4.56 -12.00
C TYR A 323 7.44 3.20 -11.34
N MET A 324 6.38 2.59 -10.80
CA MET A 324 6.49 1.27 -10.15
C MET A 324 6.91 0.14 -11.10
N PHE A 325 6.70 0.28 -12.41
CA PHE A 325 7.18 -0.69 -13.39
C PHE A 325 8.71 -0.90 -13.29
N GLY A 326 9.47 0.15 -12.95
CA GLY A 326 10.92 0.11 -12.75
C GLY A 326 11.36 -0.63 -11.48
N PHE A 327 10.41 -1.17 -10.71
CA PHE A 327 10.65 -2.00 -9.53
C PHE A 327 9.97 -3.37 -9.63
N SER A 328 9.41 -3.72 -10.79
CA SER A 328 8.67 -4.98 -11.01
C SER A 328 9.50 -6.25 -10.79
N LYS A 329 10.83 -6.16 -10.86
CA LYS A 329 11.76 -7.26 -10.51
C LYS A 329 11.93 -7.47 -9.00
N TYR A 330 11.49 -6.53 -8.18
CA TYR A 330 11.72 -6.52 -6.74
C TYR A 330 10.40 -6.60 -5.99
N LEU A 331 10.42 -7.19 -4.80
CA LEU A 331 9.29 -7.06 -3.89
C LEU A 331 9.37 -5.70 -3.19
N THR A 332 8.22 -5.05 -3.07
CA THR A 332 8.04 -3.90 -2.20
C THR A 332 7.15 -4.34 -1.04
N ASP A 333 7.58 -4.11 0.19
CA ASP A 333 6.77 -4.43 1.35
C ASP A 333 5.70 -3.35 1.63
N GLU A 334 4.81 -3.62 2.59
CA GLU A 334 3.72 -2.70 2.95
C GLU A 334 4.21 -1.33 3.47
N ARG A 335 5.49 -1.22 3.88
CA ARG A 335 6.10 0.03 4.33
C ARG A 335 6.76 0.79 3.18
N GLY A 336 6.80 0.22 1.98
CA GLY A 336 7.42 0.79 0.80
C GLY A 336 8.90 0.44 0.64
N TRP A 337 9.41 -0.54 1.39
CA TRP A 337 10.79 -0.97 1.24
C TRP A 337 10.94 -1.87 0.03
N VAL A 338 11.83 -1.49 -0.88
CA VAL A 338 12.27 -2.37 -1.96
C VAL A 338 13.26 -3.40 -1.39
N LEU A 339 12.94 -4.68 -1.60
CA LEU A 339 13.70 -5.82 -1.12
C LEU A 339 14.62 -6.34 -2.24
N TYR A 340 15.93 -6.27 -2.01
CA TYR A 340 16.96 -6.76 -2.93
C TYR A 340 17.51 -8.12 -2.45
N GLY A 341 17.67 -9.09 -3.34
CA GLY A 341 18.41 -10.34 -3.08
C GLY A 341 17.78 -11.60 -3.67
N GLU A 342 18.55 -12.71 -3.67
CA GLU A 342 18.13 -14.02 -4.20
C GLU A 342 17.05 -14.73 -3.37
N ASN A 343 16.81 -14.30 -2.13
CA ASN A 343 15.84 -14.90 -1.20
C ASN A 343 14.43 -14.30 -1.33
N VAL A 344 14.18 -13.59 -2.43
CA VAL A 344 12.91 -12.94 -2.75
C VAL A 344 12.19 -13.82 -3.79
N ARG A 345 11.77 -15.03 -3.38
CA ARG A 345 10.87 -15.90 -4.15
C ARG A 345 9.94 -16.69 -3.23
#